data_AF-A0A2R6KVY4-F1
#
_entry.id   AF-A0A2R6KVY4-F1
#
_cell.length_a   1.000
_cell.length_b   1.000
_cell.length_c   1.000
_cell.angle_alpha   90.00
_cell.angle_beta   90.00
_cell.angle_gamma   90.00
#
_symmetry.space_group_name_H-M   'P 1'
#
loop_
_entity.id
_entity.type
_entity.pdbx_description
1 polymer ?
#
loop_
_entity_poly.entity_id
_entity_poly.type
_entity_poly.pdbx_seq_one_letter_code
_entity_poly.pdbx_strand_id
1 'polypeptide(L)'
;ALSTAYSVDETPDDLLLWIEDKVPKVYEGAELADAYEHLADADTWLGRVRATQNYTYWRYATDNVAAGVASARRSERGGWTRYGGAPYRSSRDGTRDHVAEQIARKAGVSTATARREIIPYLAAMTHHCKNRELTVQMAARYEMDEEHVAFVTGSGKTTNKVGNIVEEAETRREEVAVEHSGGAFAAVEEGAGGDGPGGDGETDDDADADAAGDDEGADDGQAGLSEFM
;
A
#
# COMPACT_ATOMS: atom_id res chain seq x y z
N ALA A 1 -1.52 17.91 -31.53
CA ALA A 1 -1.29 17.75 -30.08
C ALA A 1 -2.61 17.85 -29.34
N LEU A 2 -3.23 19.02 -29.30
CA LEU A 2 -4.48 19.27 -28.56
C LEU A 2 -5.63 18.36 -29.03
N SER A 3 -5.95 18.33 -30.32
CA SER A 3 -6.98 17.41 -30.87
C SER A 3 -6.70 15.93 -30.58
N THR A 4 -5.44 15.52 -30.62
CA THR A 4 -5.02 14.15 -30.31
C THR A 4 -5.28 13.81 -28.85
N ALA A 5 -4.96 14.71 -27.93
CA ALA A 5 -5.17 14.49 -26.49
C ALA A 5 -6.65 14.30 -26.15
N TYR A 6 -7.56 15.08 -26.75
CA TYR A 6 -9.01 14.90 -26.54
C TYR A 6 -9.60 13.67 -27.25
N SER A 7 -8.91 13.11 -28.24
CA SER A 7 -9.36 11.90 -28.95
C SER A 7 -8.93 10.59 -28.28
N VAL A 8 -8.02 10.67 -27.30
CA VAL A 8 -7.49 9.51 -26.59
C VAL A 8 -8.39 9.23 -25.37
N ASP A 9 -8.68 7.95 -25.14
CA ASP A 9 -9.45 7.48 -23.97
C ASP A 9 -8.54 7.29 -22.74
N GLU A 10 -7.87 8.36 -22.32
CA GLU A 10 -7.04 8.39 -21.12
C GLU A 10 -7.38 9.65 -20.32
N THR A 11 -7.26 9.57 -18.99
CA THR A 11 -7.53 10.73 -18.14
C THR A 11 -6.40 11.76 -18.21
N PRO A 12 -6.66 13.04 -17.90
CA PRO A 12 -5.60 14.05 -17.88
C PRO A 12 -4.47 13.74 -16.89
N ASP A 13 -4.79 13.07 -15.77
CA ASP A 13 -3.82 12.56 -14.79
C ASP A 13 -2.88 11.52 -15.42
N ASP A 14 -3.44 10.56 -16.15
CA ASP A 14 -2.67 9.51 -16.83
C ASP A 14 -1.80 10.07 -17.96
N LEU A 15 -2.35 11.03 -18.73
CA LEU A 15 -1.62 11.74 -19.77
C LEU A 15 -0.45 12.54 -19.18
N LEU A 16 -0.65 13.22 -18.05
CA LEU A 16 0.40 13.94 -17.34
C LEU A 16 1.54 12.99 -16.94
N LEU A 17 1.21 11.87 -16.27
CA LEU A 17 2.21 10.88 -15.84
C LEU A 17 2.97 10.26 -17.02
N TRP A 18 2.28 9.98 -18.13
CA TRP A 18 2.93 9.47 -19.33
C TRP A 18 3.90 10.49 -19.91
N ILE A 19 3.46 11.75 -20.06
CA ILE A 19 4.25 12.81 -20.65
C ILE A 19 5.45 13.15 -19.77
N GLU A 20 5.30 13.21 -18.45
CA GLU A 20 6.40 13.38 -17.50
C GLU A 20 7.53 12.34 -17.71
N ASP A 21 7.19 11.05 -17.87
CA ASP A 21 8.19 9.99 -18.11
C ASP A 21 8.88 10.10 -19.48
N LYS A 22 8.20 10.68 -20.49
CA LYS A 22 8.75 10.75 -21.86
C LYS A 22 9.39 12.10 -22.19
N VAL A 23 9.02 13.18 -21.52
CA VAL A 23 9.49 14.54 -21.80
C VAL A 23 11.01 14.66 -21.79
N PRO A 24 11.76 14.08 -20.83
CA PRO A 24 13.23 14.10 -20.84
C PRO A 24 13.88 13.32 -22.00
N LYS A 25 13.13 12.46 -22.68
CA LYS A 25 13.61 11.73 -23.87
C LYS A 25 13.55 12.58 -25.13
N VAL A 26 12.81 13.68 -25.09
CA VAL A 26 12.49 14.52 -26.25
C VAL A 26 13.01 15.94 -26.08
N TYR A 27 12.96 16.51 -24.87
CA TYR A 27 13.40 17.86 -24.57
C TYR A 27 14.65 17.86 -23.68
N GLU A 28 15.50 18.87 -23.87
CA GLU A 28 16.75 19.03 -23.10
C GLU A 28 16.95 20.50 -22.73
N GLY A 29 17.74 20.75 -21.68
CA GLY A 29 18.10 22.11 -21.26
C GLY A 29 16.89 23.01 -20.96
N ALA A 30 16.84 24.17 -21.62
CA ALA A 30 15.78 25.15 -21.40
C ALA A 30 14.40 24.68 -21.87
N GLU A 31 14.31 23.92 -22.97
CA GLU A 31 13.03 23.37 -23.44
C GLU A 31 12.44 22.39 -22.43
N LEU A 32 13.31 21.63 -21.77
CA LEU A 32 12.90 20.70 -20.72
C LEU A 32 12.34 21.45 -19.51
N ALA A 33 12.98 22.55 -19.12
CA ALA A 33 12.52 23.39 -18.02
C ALA A 33 11.13 23.98 -18.31
N ASP A 34 10.94 24.58 -19.48
CA ASP A 34 9.63 25.13 -19.91
C ASP A 34 8.55 24.02 -19.96
N ALA A 35 8.90 22.82 -20.46
CA ALA A 35 7.98 21.70 -20.49
C ALA A 35 7.53 21.29 -19.08
N TYR A 36 8.44 21.28 -18.10
CA TYR A 36 8.10 21.00 -16.70
C TYR A 36 7.27 22.11 -16.05
N GLU A 37 7.43 23.37 -16.47
CA GLU A 37 6.57 24.47 -16.00
C GLU A 37 5.11 24.23 -16.42
N HIS A 38 4.86 23.84 -17.67
CA HIS A 38 3.53 23.45 -18.13
C HIS A 38 2.98 22.21 -17.41
N LEU A 39 3.82 21.22 -17.11
CA LEU A 39 3.39 20.05 -16.33
C LEU A 39 3.03 20.41 -14.87
N ALA A 40 3.76 21.34 -14.26
CA ALA A 40 3.45 21.84 -12.91
C ALA A 40 2.12 22.62 -12.87
N ASP A 41 1.85 23.43 -13.90
CA ASP A 41 0.56 24.10 -14.06
C ASP A 41 -0.58 23.09 -14.20
N ALA A 42 -0.38 22.03 -14.99
CA ALA A 42 -1.35 20.96 -15.13
C ALA A 42 -1.64 20.25 -13.80
N ASP A 43 -0.62 19.88 -13.01
CA ASP A 43 -0.83 19.25 -11.69
C ASP A 43 -1.57 20.16 -10.72
N THR A 44 -1.35 21.48 -10.79
CA THR A 44 -2.11 22.46 -10.00
C THR A 44 -3.60 22.41 -10.34
N TRP A 45 -3.97 22.30 -11.62
CA TRP A 45 -5.36 22.14 -12.04
C TRP A 45 -5.94 20.80 -11.58
N LEU A 46 -5.18 19.72 -11.64
CA LEU A 46 -5.60 18.42 -11.14
C LEU A 46 -5.81 18.44 -9.62
N GLY A 47 -4.96 19.14 -8.87
CA GLY A 47 -5.16 19.37 -7.44
C GLY A 47 -6.51 20.04 -7.14
N ARG A 48 -6.91 21.02 -7.97
CA ARG A 48 -8.24 21.65 -7.86
C ARG A 48 -9.36 20.67 -8.17
N VAL A 49 -9.22 19.83 -9.19
CA VAL A 49 -10.21 18.77 -9.50
C VAL A 49 -10.38 17.84 -8.31
N ARG A 50 -9.28 17.36 -7.72
CA ARG A 50 -9.32 16.44 -6.56
C ARG A 50 -10.01 17.10 -5.36
N ALA A 51 -9.74 18.38 -5.12
CA ALA A 51 -10.32 19.14 -4.02
C ALA A 51 -11.81 19.45 -4.20
N THR A 52 -12.25 19.79 -5.42
CA THR A 52 -13.62 20.28 -5.66
C THR A 52 -14.52 19.31 -6.40
N GLN A 53 -13.98 18.20 -6.92
CA GLN A 53 -14.67 17.25 -7.81
C GLN A 53 -15.26 17.92 -9.07
N ASN A 54 -14.71 19.06 -9.49
CA ASN A 54 -15.17 19.76 -10.68
C ASN A 54 -14.32 19.39 -11.90
N TYR A 55 -14.82 18.42 -12.66
CA TYR A 55 -14.16 17.89 -13.85
C TYR A 55 -14.09 18.86 -15.03
N THR A 56 -14.77 20.03 -14.97
CA THR A 56 -14.62 21.08 -16.00
C THR A 56 -13.18 21.60 -16.06
N TYR A 57 -12.43 21.51 -14.96
CA TYR A 57 -11.02 21.92 -14.91
C TYR A 57 -10.09 21.01 -15.70
N TRP A 58 -10.53 19.81 -16.10
CA TRP A 58 -9.73 18.91 -16.94
C TRP A 58 -9.29 19.54 -18.24
N ARG A 59 -10.10 20.44 -18.84
CA ARG A 59 -9.69 21.16 -20.06
C ARG A 59 -8.35 21.90 -19.88
N TYR A 60 -8.14 22.51 -18.70
CA TYR A 60 -6.93 23.28 -18.43
C TYR A 60 -5.74 22.37 -18.16
N ALA A 61 -5.96 21.23 -17.50
CA ALA A 61 -4.91 20.23 -17.32
C ALA A 61 -4.49 19.64 -18.68
N THR A 62 -5.45 19.21 -19.50
CA THR A 62 -5.20 18.63 -20.83
C THR A 62 -4.53 19.63 -21.77
N ASP A 63 -4.94 20.90 -21.76
CA ASP A 63 -4.33 21.93 -22.62
C ASP A 63 -2.86 22.20 -22.23
N ASN A 64 -2.54 22.26 -20.93
CA ASN A 64 -1.16 22.40 -20.47
C ASN A 64 -0.30 21.17 -20.81
N VAL A 65 -0.83 19.98 -20.55
CA VAL A 65 -0.15 18.71 -20.83
C VAL A 65 0.11 18.52 -22.33
N ALA A 66 -0.88 18.80 -23.19
CA ALA A 66 -0.78 18.53 -24.62
C ALA A 66 -0.16 19.68 -25.40
N ALA A 67 -0.71 20.89 -25.26
CA ALA A 67 -0.29 22.05 -26.04
C ALA A 67 0.83 22.85 -25.36
N GLY A 68 0.77 23.02 -24.03
CA GLY A 68 1.84 23.67 -23.26
C GLY A 68 3.18 22.98 -23.48
N VAL A 69 3.26 21.68 -23.19
CA VAL A 69 4.49 20.89 -23.40
C VAL A 69 4.96 20.88 -24.86
N ALA A 70 4.03 20.85 -25.83
CA ALA A 70 4.40 20.93 -27.25
C ALA A 70 4.97 22.31 -27.62
N SER A 71 4.51 23.38 -26.97
CA SER A 71 4.94 24.75 -27.22
C SER A 71 6.34 25.07 -26.69
N ALA A 72 6.84 24.29 -25.73
CA ALA A 72 8.20 24.41 -25.20
C ALA A 72 9.30 24.11 -26.24
N ARG A 73 8.94 23.54 -27.39
CA ARG A 73 9.88 23.22 -28.47
C ARG A 73 10.42 24.48 -29.15
N ARG A 74 11.73 24.64 -29.14
CA ARG A 74 12.48 25.73 -29.79
C ARG A 74 13.39 25.20 -30.91
N SER A 75 13.71 23.91 -30.90
CA SER A 75 14.62 23.26 -31.83
C SER A 75 14.00 22.00 -32.46
N GLU A 76 14.45 21.68 -33.67
CA GLU A 76 14.09 20.43 -34.33
C GLU A 76 14.96 19.30 -33.79
N ARG A 77 14.32 18.25 -33.26
CA ARG A 77 14.99 17.02 -32.86
C ARG A 77 14.75 15.93 -33.91
N GLY A 78 15.83 15.41 -34.47
CA GLY A 78 15.81 14.25 -35.36
C GLY A 78 15.92 12.92 -34.62
N GLY A 79 15.75 11.83 -35.36
CA GLY A 79 15.93 10.47 -34.86
C GLY A 79 14.67 9.81 -34.32
N TRP A 80 14.79 8.51 -34.06
CA TRP A 80 13.70 7.69 -33.53
C TRP A 80 13.79 7.60 -32.01
N THR A 81 12.69 7.87 -31.31
CA THR A 81 12.60 7.75 -29.85
C THR A 81 11.76 6.53 -29.50
N ARG A 82 12.33 5.59 -28.73
CA ARG A 82 11.58 4.47 -28.17
C ARG A 82 10.79 4.95 -26.95
N TYR A 83 9.47 5.00 -27.06
CA TYR A 83 8.62 5.17 -25.90
C TYR A 83 8.33 3.82 -25.25
N GLY A 84 8.61 3.71 -23.94
CA GLY A 84 8.18 2.56 -23.13
C GLY A 84 6.68 2.61 -22.85
N GLY A 85 6.17 1.58 -22.16
CA GLY A 85 4.77 1.52 -21.73
C GLY A 85 4.36 2.66 -20.78
N ALA A 86 3.07 2.68 -20.44
CA ALA A 86 2.51 3.65 -19.52
C ALA A 86 3.08 3.45 -18.10
N PRO A 87 3.66 4.50 -17.49
CA PRO A 87 4.32 4.38 -16.19
C PRO A 87 3.35 4.03 -15.06
N TYR A 88 2.11 4.53 -15.14
CA TYR A 88 1.03 4.26 -14.18
C TYR A 88 0.47 2.84 -14.26
N ARG A 89 0.78 2.09 -15.32
CA ARG A 89 0.35 0.69 -15.49
C ARG A 89 1.34 -0.31 -14.89
N SER A 90 2.44 0.12 -14.26
CA SER A 90 3.31 -0.80 -13.54
C SER A 90 2.52 -1.47 -12.41
N SER A 91 2.50 -2.80 -12.38
CA SER A 91 1.85 -3.56 -11.32
C SER A 91 2.42 -3.10 -9.97
N ARG A 92 1.55 -2.64 -9.08
CA ARG A 92 1.91 -2.49 -7.67
C ARG A 92 2.55 -3.79 -7.21
N ASP A 93 3.76 -3.68 -6.67
CA ASP A 93 4.48 -4.81 -6.10
C ASP A 93 3.87 -5.06 -4.71
N GLY A 94 2.85 -5.92 -4.67
CA GLY A 94 2.08 -6.19 -3.44
C GLY A 94 2.98 -6.65 -2.30
N THR A 95 4.02 -7.43 -2.60
CA THR A 95 5.03 -7.88 -1.65
C THR A 95 5.80 -6.70 -1.06
N ARG A 96 6.28 -5.77 -1.90
CA ARG A 96 6.98 -4.56 -1.43
C ARG A 96 6.11 -3.69 -0.54
N ASP A 97 4.86 -3.48 -0.93
CA ASP A 97 3.93 -2.65 -0.17
C ASP A 97 3.61 -3.29 1.18
N HIS A 98 3.40 -4.62 1.21
CA HIS A 98 3.20 -5.36 2.45
C HIS A 98 4.42 -5.24 3.38
N VAL A 99 5.63 -5.49 2.87
CA VAL A 99 6.87 -5.36 3.65
C VAL A 99 7.03 -3.94 4.21
N ALA A 100 6.77 -2.91 3.39
CA ALA A 100 6.85 -1.53 3.84
C ALA A 100 5.84 -1.21 4.95
N GLU A 101 4.62 -1.75 4.86
CA GLU A 101 3.58 -1.57 5.88
C GLU A 101 3.94 -2.28 7.19
N GLN A 102 4.44 -3.51 7.13
CA GLN A 102 4.90 -4.26 8.31
C GLN A 102 6.02 -3.52 9.04
N ILE A 103 7.04 -3.07 8.30
CA ILE A 103 8.16 -2.30 8.85
C ILE A 103 7.65 -1.00 9.46
N ALA A 104 6.79 -0.26 8.76
CA ALA A 104 6.22 0.99 9.25
C ALA A 104 5.49 0.79 10.59
N ARG A 105 4.66 -0.25 10.70
CA ARG A 105 3.89 -0.56 11.91
C ARG A 105 4.79 -0.90 13.10
N LYS A 106 5.83 -1.73 12.90
CA LYS A 106 6.73 -2.17 13.98
C LYS A 106 7.80 -1.14 14.34
N ALA A 107 8.21 -0.30 13.38
CA ALA A 107 9.21 0.75 13.60
C ALA A 107 8.61 2.11 13.99
N GLY A 108 7.29 2.29 13.88
CA GLY A 108 6.60 3.55 14.22
C GLY A 108 6.87 4.69 13.23
N VAL A 109 7.08 4.37 11.95
CA VAL A 109 7.37 5.35 10.89
C VAL A 109 6.30 5.33 9.80
N SER A 110 6.32 6.31 8.90
CA SER A 110 5.44 6.28 7.73
C SER A 110 5.80 5.15 6.76
N THR A 111 4.82 4.59 6.04
CA THR A 111 5.07 3.61 4.96
C THR A 111 6.00 4.16 3.88
N ALA A 112 5.96 5.47 3.62
CA ALA A 112 6.87 6.14 2.70
C ALA A 112 8.32 6.10 3.19
N THR A 113 8.55 6.38 4.48
CA THR A 113 9.87 6.29 5.13
C THR A 113 10.37 4.86 5.16
N ALA A 114 9.54 3.89 5.57
CA ALA A 114 9.91 2.48 5.57
C ALA A 114 10.38 2.01 4.18
N ARG A 115 9.63 2.38 3.14
CA ARG A 115 9.93 2.01 1.75
C ARG A 115 11.18 2.67 1.19
N ARG A 116 11.38 3.97 1.43
CA ARG A 116 12.48 4.74 0.82
C ARG A 116 13.78 4.68 1.61
N GLU A 117 13.69 4.52 2.92
CA GLU A 117 14.83 4.69 3.82
C GLU A 117 15.17 3.45 4.62
N ILE A 118 14.23 2.53 4.90
CA ILE A 118 14.54 1.37 5.75
C ILE A 118 14.82 0.13 4.88
N ILE A 119 13.92 -0.21 3.96
CA ILE A 119 14.05 -1.39 3.10
C ILE A 119 15.41 -1.43 2.37
N PRO A 120 15.89 -0.35 1.74
CA PRO A 120 17.18 -0.39 1.03
C PRO A 120 18.37 -0.71 1.94
N TYR A 121 18.36 -0.21 3.19
CA TYR A 121 19.42 -0.50 4.16
C TYR A 121 19.34 -1.94 4.64
N LEU A 122 18.13 -2.43 4.97
CA LEU A 122 17.93 -3.83 5.33
C LEU A 122 18.39 -4.76 4.21
N ALA A 123 18.04 -4.46 2.96
CA ALA A 123 18.46 -5.21 1.78
C ALA A 123 19.99 -5.21 1.62
N ALA A 124 20.65 -4.07 1.79
CA ALA A 124 22.10 -3.98 1.72
C ALA A 124 22.81 -4.79 2.81
N MET A 125 22.29 -4.75 4.05
CA MET A 125 22.89 -5.47 5.19
C MET A 125 22.63 -6.99 5.15
N THR A 126 21.48 -7.41 4.62
CA THR A 126 21.03 -8.81 4.59
C THR A 126 21.15 -9.47 3.21
N HIS A 127 21.83 -8.83 2.26
CA HIS A 127 21.93 -9.29 0.88
C HIS A 127 22.35 -10.77 0.78
N HIS A 128 21.52 -11.58 0.11
CA HIS A 128 21.64 -13.04 -0.03
C HIS A 128 21.75 -13.83 1.29
N CYS A 129 21.23 -13.26 2.37
CA CYS A 129 21.32 -13.76 3.74
C CYS A 129 22.78 -14.04 4.15
N LYS A 130 23.74 -13.20 3.71
CA LYS A 130 25.16 -13.35 4.08
C LYS A 130 25.36 -13.22 5.59
N ASN A 131 24.66 -12.26 6.20
CA ASN A 131 24.61 -12.12 7.66
C ASN A 131 23.37 -12.84 8.19
N ARG A 132 23.53 -14.13 8.52
CA ARG A 132 22.41 -14.99 8.95
C ARG A 132 21.75 -14.43 10.21
N GLU A 133 22.54 -14.11 11.23
CA GLU A 133 22.04 -13.60 12.51
C GLU A 133 21.19 -12.34 12.34
N LEU A 134 21.69 -11.35 11.59
CA LEU A 134 20.95 -10.12 11.31
C LEU A 134 19.66 -10.40 10.51
N THR A 135 19.69 -11.36 9.58
CA THR A 135 18.52 -11.70 8.76
C THR A 135 17.43 -12.35 9.62
N VAL A 136 17.80 -13.22 10.57
CA VAL A 136 16.87 -13.82 11.54
C VAL A 136 16.28 -12.76 12.46
N GLN A 137 17.10 -11.84 12.97
CA GLN A 137 16.62 -10.72 13.79
C GLN A 137 15.63 -9.83 13.02
N MET A 138 15.94 -9.53 11.76
CA MET A 138 15.05 -8.76 10.88
C MET A 138 13.72 -9.50 10.66
N ALA A 139 13.78 -10.78 10.30
CA ALA A 139 12.59 -11.59 10.04
C ALA A 139 11.69 -11.70 11.29
N ALA A 140 12.31 -11.92 12.46
CA ALA A 140 11.59 -12.00 13.74
C ALA A 140 10.96 -10.64 14.12
N ARG A 141 11.72 -9.55 14.04
CA ARG A 141 11.25 -8.21 14.43
C ARG A 141 10.08 -7.71 13.59
N TYR A 142 10.12 -7.98 12.29
CA TYR A 142 9.13 -7.49 11.33
C TYR A 142 8.12 -8.55 10.90
N GLU A 143 8.13 -9.73 11.55
CA GLU A 143 7.18 -10.83 11.31
C GLU A 143 7.10 -11.21 9.82
N MET A 144 8.26 -11.34 9.19
CA MET A 144 8.38 -11.62 7.76
C MET A 144 8.23 -13.12 7.47
N ASP A 145 7.53 -13.43 6.38
CA ASP A 145 7.47 -14.78 5.82
C ASP A 145 8.61 -15.00 4.80
N GLU A 146 8.67 -16.19 4.19
CA GLU A 146 9.69 -16.52 3.19
C GLU A 146 9.68 -15.59 1.99
N GLU A 147 8.50 -15.12 1.55
CA GLU A 147 8.38 -14.21 0.42
C GLU A 147 8.95 -12.83 0.76
N HIS A 148 8.62 -12.32 1.94
CA HIS A 148 9.10 -11.05 2.45
C HIS A 148 10.62 -11.05 2.68
N VAL A 149 11.16 -12.13 3.27
CA VAL A 149 12.61 -12.27 3.46
C VAL A 149 13.33 -12.40 2.11
N ALA A 150 12.79 -13.18 1.18
CA ALA A 150 13.36 -13.30 -0.16
C ALA A 150 13.36 -11.96 -0.91
N PHE A 151 12.28 -11.20 -0.81
CA PHE A 151 12.14 -9.87 -1.39
C PHE A 151 13.22 -8.91 -0.87
N VAL A 152 13.38 -8.81 0.46
CA VAL A 152 14.35 -7.88 1.07
C VAL A 152 15.79 -8.32 0.79
N THR A 153 16.09 -9.61 0.89
CA THR A 153 17.46 -10.12 0.76
C THR A 153 17.91 -10.31 -0.69
N GLY A 154 17.00 -10.25 -1.66
CA GLY A 154 17.26 -10.61 -3.05
C GLY A 154 17.61 -12.09 -3.24
N SER A 155 17.21 -12.96 -2.29
CA SER A 155 17.41 -14.41 -2.38
C SER A 155 16.25 -15.07 -3.12
N GLY A 156 16.47 -16.27 -3.66
CA GLY A 156 15.37 -17.06 -4.21
C GLY A 156 14.40 -17.49 -3.11
N LYS A 157 13.09 -17.26 -3.31
CA LYS A 157 12.02 -17.60 -2.35
C LYS A 157 12.10 -19.03 -1.84
N THR A 158 12.37 -19.99 -2.73
CA THR A 158 12.38 -21.44 -2.42
C THR A 158 13.74 -21.97 -1.96
N THR A 159 14.65 -21.10 -1.52
CA THR A 159 15.95 -21.55 -1.02
C THR A 159 15.77 -22.10 0.39
N ASN A 160 16.23 -23.32 0.69
CA ASN A 160 16.24 -23.90 2.06
C ASN A 160 16.83 -22.93 3.09
N LYS A 161 17.75 -22.05 2.66
CA LYS A 161 18.31 -20.98 3.49
C LYS A 161 17.25 -20.02 4.04
N VAL A 162 16.28 -19.61 3.21
CA VAL A 162 15.22 -18.66 3.60
C VAL A 162 14.25 -19.36 4.56
N GLY A 163 13.83 -20.59 4.25
CA GLY A 163 12.99 -21.40 5.14
C GLY A 163 13.62 -21.54 6.54
N ASN A 164 14.87 -21.99 6.62
CA ASN A 164 15.59 -22.12 7.89
C ASN A 164 15.74 -20.80 8.67
N ILE A 165 15.72 -19.64 7.99
CA ILE A 165 15.79 -18.32 8.66
C ILE A 165 14.43 -17.95 9.24
N VAL A 166 13.34 -18.25 8.52
CA VAL A 166 11.98 -17.97 8.98
C VAL A 166 11.63 -18.87 10.17
N GLU A 167 11.97 -20.16 10.11
CA GLU A 167 11.81 -21.10 11.23
C GLU A 167 12.58 -20.61 12.47
N GLU A 168 13.85 -20.23 12.31
CA GLU A 168 14.69 -19.74 13.41
C GLU A 168 14.16 -18.39 13.96
N ALA A 169 13.53 -17.57 13.10
CA ALA A 169 12.88 -16.33 13.50
C ALA A 169 11.56 -16.58 14.25
N GLU A 170 10.82 -17.62 13.91
CA GLU A 170 9.62 -18.07 14.64
C GLU A 170 9.99 -18.54 16.04
N THR A 171 10.96 -19.45 16.17
CA THR A 171 11.46 -19.91 17.47
C THR A 171 11.90 -18.75 18.34
N ARG A 172 12.67 -17.79 17.78
CA ARG A 172 13.10 -16.60 18.52
C ARG A 172 11.93 -15.74 18.99
N ARG A 173 10.85 -15.62 18.20
CA ARG A 173 9.65 -14.88 18.63
C ARG A 173 8.93 -15.61 19.76
N GLU A 174 8.83 -16.93 19.68
CA GLU A 174 8.24 -17.76 20.73
C GLU A 174 9.02 -17.65 22.03
N GLU A 175 10.35 -17.74 21.98
CA GLU A 175 11.24 -17.54 23.14
C GLU A 175 11.03 -16.17 23.78
N VAL A 176 11.06 -15.10 22.98
CA VAL A 176 10.83 -13.73 23.47
C VAL A 176 9.42 -13.57 24.04
N ALA A 177 8.41 -14.19 23.45
CA ALA A 177 7.04 -14.17 23.96
C ALA A 177 6.91 -14.90 25.30
N VAL A 178 7.57 -16.06 25.45
CA VAL A 178 7.63 -16.81 26.71
C VAL A 178 8.33 -15.99 27.78
N GLU A 179 9.48 -15.38 27.48
CA GLU A 179 10.21 -14.51 28.40
C GLU A 179 9.38 -13.29 28.84
N HIS A 180 8.73 -12.60 27.89
CA HIS A 180 7.86 -11.48 28.20
C HIS A 180 6.57 -11.89 28.94
N SER A 181 6.11 -13.13 28.76
CA SER A 181 4.97 -13.68 29.51
C SER A 181 5.29 -13.97 30.96
N GLY A 182 6.58 -14.04 31.34
CA GLY A 182 7.12 -13.77 32.68
C GLY A 182 6.33 -14.32 33.87
N GLY A 183 5.75 -15.53 33.78
CA GLY A 183 4.96 -16.10 34.86
C GLY A 183 3.62 -15.40 35.15
N ALA A 184 3.08 -14.61 34.21
CA ALA A 184 1.76 -13.99 34.34
C ALA A 184 0.63 -14.99 34.63
N PHE A 185 0.81 -16.26 34.21
CA PHE A 185 -0.07 -17.37 34.56
C PHE A 185 0.40 -18.19 35.79
N ALA A 186 1.69 -18.14 36.14
CA ALA A 186 2.21 -18.82 37.34
C ALA A 186 1.77 -18.11 38.64
N ALA A 187 1.57 -16.79 38.61
CA ALA A 187 1.05 -16.02 39.75
C ALA A 187 -0.43 -16.33 40.09
N VAL A 188 -1.18 -16.99 39.20
CA VAL A 188 -2.59 -17.36 39.43
C VAL A 188 -2.71 -18.70 40.17
N GLU A 189 -1.73 -19.61 40.06
CA GLU A 189 -1.75 -20.88 40.78
C GLU A 189 -1.32 -20.75 42.26
N GLU A 190 -0.45 -19.80 42.61
CA GLU A 190 -0.01 -19.60 44.01
C GLU A 190 -1.02 -18.84 44.89
N GLY A 191 -2.11 -18.32 44.31
CA GLY A 191 -3.18 -17.61 45.03
C GLY A 191 -4.38 -18.48 45.44
N ALA A 192 -4.41 -19.77 45.06
CA ALA A 192 -5.55 -20.65 45.27
C ALA A 192 -5.44 -21.53 46.54
N GLY A 193 -4.92 -20.98 47.64
CA GLY A 193 -4.81 -21.67 48.92
C GLY A 193 -4.97 -20.75 50.13
N GLY A 194 -6.19 -20.60 50.65
CA GLY A 194 -6.42 -20.00 51.97
C GLY A 194 -7.78 -19.35 52.20
N ASP A 195 -8.69 -20.12 52.79
CA ASP A 195 -9.85 -19.75 53.64
C ASP A 195 -11.00 -18.87 53.10
N GLY A 196 -12.17 -19.51 52.99
CA GLY A 196 -13.48 -18.82 52.93
C GLY A 196 -13.99 -18.42 54.32
N PRO A 197 -15.12 -17.69 54.35
CA PRO A 197 -16.25 -18.18 55.13
C PRO A 197 -17.57 -18.14 54.35
N GLY A 198 -18.45 -19.09 54.66
CA GLY A 198 -19.73 -19.30 53.99
C GLY A 198 -20.82 -18.27 54.31
N GLY A 199 -21.86 -18.32 53.48
CA GLY A 199 -23.14 -17.66 53.66
C GLY A 199 -24.12 -18.25 52.63
N ASP A 200 -25.13 -18.95 53.14
CA ASP A 200 -26.08 -19.81 52.43
C ASP A 200 -27.28 -19.06 51.79
N GLY A 201 -27.97 -19.76 50.87
CA GLY A 201 -29.36 -19.52 50.43
C GLY A 201 -29.51 -18.64 49.18
N GLU A 202 -30.34 -18.93 48.18
CA GLU A 202 -31.37 -19.95 47.95
C GLU A 202 -31.66 -19.93 46.43
N THR A 203 -31.90 -21.09 45.85
CA THR A 203 -32.47 -21.27 44.50
C THR A 203 -33.98 -20.98 44.54
N ASP A 204 -34.50 -20.23 43.57
CA ASP A 204 -35.90 -20.35 43.15
C ASP A 204 -35.96 -20.28 41.61
N ASP A 205 -36.43 -21.40 41.05
CA ASP A 205 -37.01 -21.56 39.72
C ASP A 205 -38.40 -20.89 39.69
N ASP A 206 -38.78 -20.33 38.53
CA ASP A 206 -40.08 -20.52 37.85
C ASP A 206 -40.19 -19.47 36.72
N ALA A 207 -40.13 -19.90 35.45
CA ALA A 207 -41.24 -20.43 34.64
C ALA A 207 -42.01 -19.29 33.92
N ASP A 208 -41.84 -19.18 32.61
CA ASP A 208 -42.84 -19.53 31.56
C ASP A 208 -43.51 -18.22 31.05
N ALA A 209 -43.98 -18.03 29.82
CA ALA A 209 -44.20 -18.89 28.67
C ALA A 209 -44.42 -18.00 27.43
N ASP A 210 -44.17 -18.58 26.25
CA ASP A 210 -45.00 -18.50 25.02
C ASP A 210 -45.23 -17.16 24.29
N ALA A 211 -45.44 -17.10 22.97
CA ALA A 211 -45.26 -18.01 21.84
C ALA A 211 -45.59 -17.22 20.55
N ALA A 212 -44.91 -17.59 19.46
CA ALA A 212 -45.36 -17.69 18.06
C ALA A 212 -46.26 -16.61 17.39
N GLY A 213 -45.89 -16.27 16.14
CA GLY A 213 -46.83 -15.75 15.14
C GLY A 213 -46.16 -15.27 13.85
N ASP A 214 -46.12 -16.14 12.85
CA ASP A 214 -45.86 -15.87 11.42
C ASP A 214 -46.81 -14.80 10.84
N ASP A 215 -46.35 -14.03 9.84
CA ASP A 215 -47.14 -13.80 8.60
C ASP A 215 -46.25 -13.24 7.47
N GLU A 216 -46.48 -13.76 6.26
CA GLU A 216 -45.83 -13.41 4.99
C GLU A 216 -46.41 -12.12 4.36
N GLY A 217 -45.68 -11.51 3.41
CA GLY A 217 -46.36 -10.85 2.28
C GLY A 217 -45.72 -9.61 1.65
N ALA A 218 -45.42 -9.75 0.34
CA ALA A 218 -45.55 -8.78 -0.75
C ALA A 218 -44.48 -7.67 -0.98
N ASP A 219 -43.62 -7.96 -1.96
CA ASP A 219 -43.41 -7.24 -3.24
C ASP A 219 -43.92 -5.78 -3.38
N ASP A 220 -43.00 -4.86 -3.72
CA ASP A 220 -43.17 -3.96 -4.87
C ASP A 220 -41.92 -3.05 -5.07
N GLY A 221 -41.59 -2.79 -6.34
CA GLY A 221 -41.30 -1.41 -6.74
C GLY A 221 -39.88 -1.01 -7.14
N GLN A 222 -39.48 -1.46 -8.31
CA GLN A 222 -38.43 -0.94 -9.20
C GLN A 222 -38.40 0.60 -9.38
N ALA A 223 -37.22 1.22 -9.31
CA ALA A 223 -36.82 2.45 -10.03
C ALA A 223 -35.28 2.52 -10.00
N GLY A 224 -34.50 2.72 -11.06
CA GLY A 224 -34.72 3.13 -12.44
C GLY A 224 -33.43 3.84 -12.90
N LEU A 225 -32.38 3.07 -13.22
CA LEU A 225 -31.04 3.55 -13.60
C LEU A 225 -30.96 4.03 -15.05
N SER A 226 -31.82 4.98 -15.42
CA SER A 226 -31.81 5.61 -16.75
C SER A 226 -32.09 7.11 -16.64
N GLU A 227 -31.15 7.84 -16.06
CA GLU A 227 -31.15 9.32 -16.11
C GLU A 227 -29.72 9.87 -16.11
N PHE A 228 -28.85 9.39 -16.99
CA PHE A 228 -27.62 10.11 -17.37
C PHE A 228 -27.29 9.80 -18.83
N MET A 229 -27.83 10.62 -19.72
CA MET A 229 -27.23 11.01 -21.00
C MET A 229 -26.25 12.18 -20.74
#